data_AF-E0VP75-F1
#
_entry.id   AF-E0VP75-F1
#
_cell.length_a   1.000
_cell.length_b   1.000
_cell.length_c   1.000
_cell.angle_alpha   90.00
_cell.angle_beta   90.00
_cell.angle_gamma   90.00
#
_symmetry.space_group_name_H-M   'P 1'
#
loop_
_entity.id
_entity.type
_entity.pdbx_description
1 polymer ?
#
loop_
_entity_poly.entity_id
_entity_poly.type
_entity_poly.pdbx_seq_one_letter_code
_entity_poly.pdbx_strand_id
1 'polypeptide(L)'
;MEVLKCGIALVSMFYVIAVAQVTRVPSGKISESCQPDKLTVYKVILHTFWTRDKFPKHYPDWRPPAQWSKLVGKVNFPFEEKVIDDRLRKEINTLTKRKGG
;
A
#
# COMPACT_ATOMS: atom_id res chain seq x y z
N MET A 1 -61.16 -18.10 -19.31
CA MET A 1 -59.75 -18.28 -19.71
C MET A 1 -58.86 -17.05 -19.46
N GLU A 2 -59.42 -15.85 -19.27
CA GLU A 2 -58.68 -14.59 -19.02
C GLU A 2 -57.99 -14.57 -17.63
N VAL A 3 -58.65 -15.12 -16.61
CA VAL A 3 -58.19 -15.08 -15.21
C VAL A 3 -56.93 -15.93 -14.96
N LEU A 4 -56.79 -17.05 -15.69
CA LEU A 4 -55.64 -17.95 -15.59
C LEU A 4 -54.38 -17.32 -16.24
N LYS A 5 -54.57 -16.57 -17.33
CA LYS A 5 -53.48 -15.80 -17.97
C LYS A 5 -52.96 -14.70 -17.04
N CYS A 6 -53.87 -14.03 -16.32
CA CYS A 6 -53.52 -13.01 -15.34
C CYS A 6 -52.75 -13.61 -14.14
N GLY A 7 -53.19 -14.75 -13.63
CA GLY A 7 -52.51 -15.45 -12.52
C GLY A 7 -51.09 -15.91 -12.89
N ILE A 8 -50.91 -16.50 -14.07
CA ILE A 8 -49.58 -16.94 -14.55
C ILE A 8 -48.65 -15.73 -14.78
N ALA A 9 -49.17 -14.63 -15.33
CA ALA A 9 -48.40 -13.40 -15.52
C ALA A 9 -47.89 -12.85 -14.18
N LEU A 10 -48.72 -12.82 -13.14
CA LEU A 10 -48.32 -12.37 -11.81
C LEU A 10 -47.24 -13.26 -11.20
N VAL A 11 -47.41 -14.59 -11.23
CA VAL A 11 -46.40 -15.53 -10.71
C VAL A 11 -45.06 -15.38 -11.43
N SER A 12 -45.10 -15.22 -12.76
CA SER A 12 -43.88 -15.00 -13.55
C SER A 12 -43.21 -13.67 -13.21
N MET A 13 -43.99 -12.61 -12.98
CA MET A 13 -43.47 -11.30 -12.60
C MET A 13 -42.82 -11.36 -11.21
N PHE A 14 -43.45 -12.03 -10.24
CA PHE A 14 -42.87 -12.25 -8.91
C PHE A 14 -41.59 -13.08 -8.97
N TYR A 15 -41.55 -14.11 -9.82
CA TYR A 15 -40.35 -14.92 -10.02
C TYR A 15 -39.19 -14.09 -10.60
N VAL A 16 -39.46 -13.24 -11.60
CA VAL A 16 -38.46 -12.33 -12.19
C VAL A 16 -37.96 -11.31 -11.17
N ILE A 17 -38.85 -10.74 -10.35
CA ILE A 17 -38.48 -9.79 -9.29
C ILE A 17 -37.60 -10.49 -8.24
N ALA A 18 -37.99 -11.69 -7.81
CA ALA A 18 -37.25 -12.48 -6.82
C ALA A 18 -35.83 -12.82 -7.32
N VAL A 19 -35.69 -13.28 -8.57
CA VAL A 19 -34.39 -13.56 -9.19
C VAL A 19 -33.55 -12.28 -9.30
N ALA A 20 -34.15 -11.15 -9.67
CA ALA A 20 -33.44 -9.86 -9.75
C ALA A 20 -32.95 -9.33 -8.39
N GLN A 21 -33.59 -9.68 -7.26
CA GLN A 21 -33.07 -9.33 -5.94
C GLN A 21 -31.84 -10.17 -5.57
N VAL A 22 -31.79 -11.45 -5.99
CA VAL A 22 -30.68 -12.38 -5.69
C VAL A 22 -29.41 -12.02 -6.47
N THR A 23 -29.54 -11.43 -7.66
CA THR A 23 -28.40 -10.98 -8.46
C THR A 23 -27.90 -9.57 -8.12
N ARG A 24 -28.42 -8.90 -7.09
CA ARG A 24 -27.84 -7.64 -6.63
C ARG A 24 -26.51 -7.91 -5.96
N VAL A 25 -25.45 -7.93 -6.78
CA VAL A 25 -24.08 -7.80 -6.32
C VAL A 25 -24.01 -6.50 -5.52
N PRO A 26 -23.52 -6.51 -4.28
CA PRO A 26 -23.25 -5.27 -3.56
C PRO A 26 -22.28 -4.49 -4.43
N SER A 27 -22.77 -3.42 -5.08
CA SER A 27 -21.91 -2.47 -5.76
C SER A 27 -21.17 -1.72 -4.67
N GLY A 28 -20.07 -2.33 -4.21
CA GLY A 28 -19.15 -1.73 -3.26
C GLY A 28 -18.78 -0.35 -3.79
N LYS A 29 -19.18 0.68 -3.05
CA LYS A 29 -18.73 2.05 -3.33
C LYS A 29 -17.21 2.03 -3.20
N ILE A 30 -16.49 2.13 -4.31
CA ILE A 30 -15.04 2.34 -4.31
C ILE A 30 -14.83 3.82 -3.94
N SER A 31 -15.11 4.14 -2.68
CA SER A 31 -14.66 5.33 -1.98
C SER A 31 -13.92 4.88 -0.73
N GLU A 32 -13.15 3.78 -0.86
CA GLU A 32 -12.37 3.24 0.24
C GLU A 32 -11.18 4.16 0.50
N SER A 33 -11.42 5.18 1.32
CA SER A 33 -10.45 5.58 2.32
C SER A 33 -9.78 4.33 2.88
N CYS A 34 -8.44 4.32 2.94
CA CYS A 34 -7.65 3.25 3.55
C CYS A 34 -8.36 2.76 4.82
N GLN A 35 -8.77 1.49 4.87
CA GLN A 35 -9.57 0.97 5.98
C GLN A 35 -8.76 1.11 7.28
N PRO A 36 -9.14 2.02 8.20
CA PRO A 36 -8.32 2.35 9.36
C PRO A 36 -8.16 1.17 10.32
N ASP A 37 -9.13 0.25 10.31
CA ASP A 37 -9.16 -0.92 11.19
C ASP A 37 -8.37 -2.11 10.64
N LYS A 38 -7.79 -1.99 9.42
CA LYS A 38 -7.06 -3.07 8.77
C LYS A 38 -5.55 -2.82 8.82
N LEU A 39 -4.90 -3.37 9.84
CA LEU A 39 -3.44 -3.35 9.92
C LEU A 39 -2.83 -4.40 8.96
N THR A 40 -1.90 -3.95 8.12
CA THR A 40 -1.11 -4.84 7.26
C THR A 40 0.37 -4.74 7.62
N VAL A 41 1.02 -5.88 7.82
CA VAL A 41 2.45 -5.96 8.15
C VAL A 41 3.24 -6.26 6.89
N TYR A 42 4.28 -5.47 6.62
CA TYR A 42 5.15 -5.62 5.47
C TYR A 42 6.57 -5.97 5.89
N LYS A 43 7.23 -6.83 5.09
CA LYS A 43 8.67 -7.06 5.16
C LYS A 43 9.34 -6.30 4.03
N VAL A 44 10.18 -5.34 4.39
CA VAL A 44 10.98 -4.56 3.43
C VAL A 44 12.38 -5.16 3.35
N ILE A 45 12.83 -5.52 2.15
CA ILE A 45 14.17 -6.06 1.88
C ILE A 45 14.87 -5.11 0.90
N LEU A 46 16.02 -4.58 1.31
CA LEU A 46 16.85 -3.71 0.47
C LEU A 46 18.04 -4.49 -0.09
N HIS A 47 18.07 -4.69 -1.40
CA HIS A 47 19.21 -5.23 -2.10
C HIS A 47 20.06 -4.11 -2.68
N THR A 48 21.30 -3.97 -2.20
CA THR A 48 22.25 -2.99 -2.71
C THR A 48 23.35 -3.67 -3.50
N PHE A 49 23.56 -3.24 -4.74
CA PHE A 49 24.52 -3.87 -5.67
C PHE A 49 25.71 -2.96 -5.98
N TRP A 50 26.44 -2.56 -4.95
CA TRP A 50 27.68 -1.79 -5.11
C TRP A 50 28.89 -2.71 -5.03
N THR A 51 29.20 -3.35 -6.15
CA THR A 51 30.33 -4.30 -6.31
C THR A 51 31.35 -3.76 -7.30
N ARG A 52 32.61 -4.23 -7.18
CA ARG A 52 33.71 -3.82 -8.07
C ARG A 52 33.41 -4.11 -9.55
N ASP A 53 32.80 -5.26 -9.85
CA ASP A 53 32.52 -5.67 -11.24
C ASP A 53 31.53 -4.73 -11.93
N LYS A 54 30.56 -4.21 -11.16
CA LYS A 54 29.55 -3.26 -11.66
C LYS A 54 30.04 -1.82 -11.63
N PHE A 55 30.88 -1.47 -10.65
CA PHE A 55 31.39 -0.12 -10.45
C PHE A 55 32.92 -0.16 -10.25
N PRO A 56 33.70 -0.41 -11.32
CA PRO A 56 35.15 -0.63 -11.20
C PRO A 56 35.95 0.66 -10.99
N LYS A 57 35.40 1.80 -11.40
CA LYS A 57 36.09 3.09 -11.30
C LYS A 57 36.13 3.57 -9.84
N HIS A 58 37.33 3.69 -9.28
CA HIS A 58 37.58 4.15 -7.90
C HIS A 58 36.74 3.42 -6.84
N TYR A 59 36.57 2.10 -7.00
CA TYR A 59 35.89 1.32 -5.98
C TYR A 59 36.68 1.41 -4.65
N PRO A 60 36.04 1.82 -3.54
CA PRO A 60 36.75 2.02 -2.28
C PRO A 60 37.07 0.66 -1.66
N ASP A 61 38.26 0.16 -1.99
CA ASP A 61 38.82 -1.08 -1.44
C ASP A 61 39.51 -0.86 -0.09
N TRP A 62 39.97 0.37 0.18
CA TRP A 62 40.72 0.72 1.38
C TRP A 62 40.11 1.94 2.11
N ARG A 63 39.95 1.76 3.43
CA ARG A 63 39.52 2.66 4.53
C ARG A 63 38.71 3.93 4.15
N PRO A 64 37.38 3.94 4.37
CA PRO A 64 36.51 2.79 4.65
C PRO A 64 36.20 2.00 3.37
N PRO A 65 36.06 0.66 3.45
CA PRO A 65 35.57 -0.11 2.31
C PRO A 65 34.14 0.32 1.94
N ALA A 66 33.71 -0.01 0.72
CA ALA A 66 32.34 0.21 0.26
C ALA A 66 31.31 -0.33 1.27
N GLN A 67 30.50 0.57 1.83
CA GLN A 67 29.52 0.23 2.86
C GLN A 67 28.29 1.11 2.79
N TRP A 68 27.17 0.59 3.28
CA TRP A 68 25.92 1.32 3.41
C TRP A 68 25.73 1.80 4.86
N SER A 69 25.02 2.90 5.05
CA SER A 69 24.54 3.30 6.38
C SER A 69 23.31 2.50 6.77
N LYS A 70 22.91 2.60 8.05
CA LYS A 70 21.67 2.00 8.55
C LYS A 70 20.48 2.54 7.76
N LEU A 71 19.64 1.65 7.24
CA LEU A 71 18.37 2.01 6.63
C LEU A 71 17.42 2.55 7.70
N VAL A 72 16.91 3.76 7.50
CA VAL A 72 15.94 4.42 8.37
C VAL A 72 14.74 4.87 7.53
N GLY A 73 13.55 4.68 8.06
CA GLY A 73 12.31 5.02 7.38
C GLY A 73 11.13 5.00 8.35
N LYS A 74 10.05 5.66 7.94
CA LYS A 74 8.80 5.69 8.70
C LYS A 74 7.62 5.57 7.74
N VAL A 75 6.58 4.89 8.19
CA VAL A 75 5.28 4.85 7.50
C VAL A 75 4.53 6.14 7.85
N ASN A 76 4.13 6.91 6.85
CA ASN A 76 3.50 8.20 7.02
C ASN A 76 2.01 8.15 6.65
N PHE A 77 1.21 8.88 7.41
CA PHE A 77 -0.18 9.17 7.12
C PHE A 77 -0.32 10.66 6.75
N PRO A 78 -1.28 11.02 5.89
CA PRO A 78 -1.38 12.38 5.33
C PRO A 78 -1.67 13.49 6.35
N PHE A 79 -2.08 13.16 7.58
CA PHE A 79 -2.47 14.14 8.58
C PHE A 79 -1.28 14.76 9.36
N GLU A 80 -0.09 14.17 9.29
CA GLU A 80 1.01 14.50 10.23
C GLU A 80 2.35 14.76 9.52
N GLU A 81 2.27 15.17 8.26
CA GLU A 81 3.39 15.19 7.31
C GLU A 81 4.58 16.07 7.75
N LYS A 82 4.31 17.27 8.31
CA LYS A 82 5.37 18.25 8.63
C LYS A 82 6.21 17.89 9.86
N VAL A 83 5.58 17.46 10.95
CA VAL A 83 6.30 17.15 12.22
C VAL A 83 7.17 15.90 12.07
N ILE A 84 6.73 14.96 11.25
CA ILE A 84 7.45 13.72 10.99
C ILE A 84 8.69 13.96 10.13
N ASP A 85 8.57 14.83 9.12
CA ASP A 85 9.70 15.21 8.27
C ASP A 85 10.82 15.84 9.10
N ASP A 86 10.50 16.77 10.01
CA ASP A 86 11.50 17.42 10.88
C ASP A 86 12.26 16.43 11.77
N ARG A 87 11.56 15.43 12.33
CA ARG A 87 12.20 14.41 13.18
C ARG A 87 13.09 13.48 12.38
N LEU A 88 12.62 13.00 11.23
CA LEU A 88 13.41 12.17 10.31
C LEU A 88 14.65 12.93 9.82
N ARG A 89 14.47 14.21 9.46
CA ARG A 89 15.55 15.09 9.02
C ARG A 89 16.60 15.29 10.10
N LYS A 90 16.19 15.47 11.36
CA LYS A 90 17.11 15.56 12.50
C LYS A 90 17.91 14.27 12.70
N GLU A 91 17.26 13.13 12.54
CA GLU A 91 17.89 11.81 12.68
C GLU A 91 18.90 11.55 11.55
N ILE A 92 18.52 11.85 10.29
CA ILE A 92 19.41 11.80 9.12
C ILE A 92 20.63 12.69 9.35
N ASN A 93 20.43 13.94 9.76
CA ASN A 93 21.54 14.87 10.01
C ASN A 93 22.48 14.37 11.12
N THR A 94 21.95 13.71 12.14
CA THR A 94 22.73 13.12 13.23
C THR A 94 23.55 11.92 12.74
N LEU A 95 22.96 11.06 11.92
CA LEU A 95 23.64 9.91 11.32
C LEU A 95 24.75 10.35 10.36
N THR A 96 24.51 11.41 9.59
CA THR A 96 25.51 12.01 8.70
C THR A 96 26.68 12.60 9.49
N LYS A 97 26.42 13.33 10.58
CA LYS A 97 27.49 13.89 11.44
C LYS A 97 28.37 12.82 12.08
N ARG A 98 27.81 11.67 12.49
CA ARG A 98 28.58 10.57 13.10
C ARG A 98 29.52 9.86 12.13
N LYS A 99 29.31 9.95 10.81
CA LYS A 99 30.19 9.32 9.82
C LYS A 99 31.38 10.19 9.38
N GLY A 100 31.38 11.48 9.72
CA GLY A 100 32.40 12.44 9.30
C GLY A 100 33.43 12.82 10.37
N GLY A 101 33.51 12.07 11.48
CA GLY A 101 34.45 12.28 12.58
C GLY A 101 35.36 11.08 12.78
#